data_AF-A0A7J8HBR4-F1
#
_entry.id   AF-A0A7J8HBR4-F1
#
_cell.length_a   1.000
_cell.length_b   1.000
_cell.length_c   1.000
_cell.angle_alpha   90.00
_cell.angle_beta   90.00
_cell.angle_gamma   90.00
#
_symmetry.space_group_name_H-M   'P 1'
#
loop_
_entity.id
_entity.type
_entity.pdbx_description
1 polymer ?
#
loop_
_entity_poly.entity_id
_entity_poly.type
_entity_poly.pdbx_seq_one_letter_code
_entity_poly.pdbx_strand_id
1 'polypeptide(L)'
;MVLLAQHLARHRLREPQLLEAIAYFLVVQEAQLNSKVVQKLVLPFGRLNYFPQEQQFMPCLERILAREAGVAPLATVNILMSLCQLRCLPFRALHFVFSPGFINHISGTPHAPIVRRYLSLLDTAVELELPGYRGPRLPRKQQVPIFPQPLTTDRARSKYSHKDIVAEGLRQLLGEEKYHQDLTVPPGYCTDFLLCVSSSGAVLPVRTQDPFLPYPPRSCPRGQAASQPTTRDPAQRVVLMLRERWHFCRDGRVLLGSRALRERHLGLLGYQLLPLPFEEMESQRGLPQLKSYLRQKLQALGLRWGPEGG
;
A
#
# COMPACT_ATOMS: atom_id res chain seq x y z
N MET A 1 2.28 28.24 6.71
CA MET A 1 2.10 26.80 7.02
C MET A 1 1.79 25.93 5.82
N VAL A 2 0.77 26.20 5.00
CA VAL A 2 0.42 25.34 3.84
C VAL A 2 1.59 25.12 2.87
N LEU A 3 2.31 26.18 2.50
CA LEU A 3 3.46 26.09 1.59
C LEU A 3 4.58 25.21 2.16
N LEU A 4 4.83 25.32 3.47
CA LEU A 4 5.79 24.48 4.18
C LEU A 4 5.37 23.00 4.10
N ALA A 5 4.12 22.68 4.44
CA ALA A 5 3.58 21.33 4.37
C ALA A 5 3.71 20.72 2.96
N GLN A 6 3.39 21.50 1.93
CA GLN A 6 3.52 21.09 0.54
C GLN A 6 4.98 20.88 0.13
N HIS A 7 5.89 21.74 0.58
CA HIS A 7 7.32 21.62 0.32
C HIS A 7 7.88 20.31 0.92
N LEU A 8 7.61 20.05 2.20
CA LEU A 8 8.04 18.81 2.87
C LEU A 8 7.55 17.56 2.14
N ALA A 9 6.24 17.53 1.80
CA ALA A 9 5.62 16.45 1.05
C ALA A 9 6.27 16.26 -0.32
N ARG A 10 6.40 17.33 -1.12
CA ARG A 10 6.96 17.30 -2.48
C ARG A 10 8.39 16.78 -2.49
N HIS A 11 9.21 17.23 -1.56
CA HIS A 11 10.64 16.92 -1.49
C HIS A 11 10.97 15.70 -0.60
N ARG A 12 9.95 15.03 -0.06
CA ARG A 12 10.08 13.84 0.81
C ARG A 12 10.92 14.12 2.06
N LEU A 13 10.82 15.33 2.61
CA LEU A 13 11.59 15.77 3.78
C LEU A 13 10.84 15.43 5.07
N ARG A 14 11.34 14.44 5.80
CA ARG A 14 10.73 13.96 7.05
C ARG A 14 11.37 14.62 8.27
N GLU A 15 11.20 15.93 8.38
CA GLU A 15 11.75 16.77 9.47
C GLU A 15 10.78 16.82 10.66
N PRO A 16 11.05 16.12 11.79
CA PRO A 16 10.09 16.00 12.88
C PRO A 16 9.65 17.34 13.47
N GLN A 17 10.59 18.27 13.70
CA GLN A 17 10.29 19.57 14.30
C GLN A 17 9.29 20.38 13.45
N LEU A 18 9.46 20.37 12.13
CA LEU A 18 8.55 21.08 11.22
C LEU A 18 7.20 20.38 11.10
N LEU A 19 7.18 19.04 11.14
CA LEU A 19 5.95 18.25 11.14
C LEU A 19 5.14 18.46 12.42
N GLU A 20 5.79 18.48 13.59
CA GLU A 20 5.14 18.82 14.86
C GLU A 20 4.63 20.27 14.87
N ALA A 21 5.38 21.22 14.33
CA ALA A 21 4.89 22.60 14.21
C ALA A 21 3.63 22.70 13.32
N ILE A 22 3.54 21.89 12.27
CA ILE A 22 2.32 21.79 11.44
C ILE A 22 1.16 21.16 12.22
N ALA A 23 1.42 20.11 13.01
CA ALA A 23 0.41 19.45 13.83
C ALA A 23 -0.13 20.40 14.92
N TYR A 24 0.76 21.09 15.62
CA TYR A 24 0.41 22.12 16.60
C TYR A 24 -0.42 23.25 15.97
N PHE A 25 0.00 23.77 14.81
CA PHE A 25 -0.75 24.81 14.10
C PHE A 25 -2.17 24.34 13.73
N LEU A 26 -2.33 23.10 13.26
CA LEU A 26 -3.63 22.51 12.97
C LEU A 26 -4.55 22.51 14.20
N VAL A 27 -4.03 22.14 15.37
CA VAL A 27 -4.77 22.12 16.64
C VAL A 27 -5.15 23.54 17.07
N VAL A 28 -4.19 24.46 17.11
CA VAL A 28 -4.44 25.84 17.57
C VAL A 28 -5.42 26.58 16.67
N GLN A 29 -5.39 26.33 15.36
CA GLN A 29 -6.24 27.03 14.38
C GLN A 29 -7.51 26.26 14.01
N GLU A 30 -7.89 25.21 14.75
CA GLU A 30 -8.98 24.29 14.42
C GLU A 30 -10.27 24.99 13.94
N ALA A 31 -10.69 26.06 14.64
CA ALA A 31 -11.93 26.77 14.37
C ALA A 31 -11.92 27.56 13.04
N GLN A 32 -10.74 27.98 12.58
CA GLN A 32 -10.57 28.84 11.40
C GLN A 32 -10.29 28.04 10.12
N LEU A 33 -10.02 26.74 10.26
CA LEU A 33 -9.59 25.89 9.15
C LEU A 33 -10.76 25.21 8.45
N ASN A 34 -10.76 25.29 7.12
CA ASN A 34 -11.65 24.53 6.25
C ASN A 34 -10.95 23.28 5.69
N SER A 35 -11.74 22.32 5.22
CA SER A 35 -11.26 21.03 4.69
C SER A 35 -10.24 21.18 3.55
N LYS A 36 -10.35 22.21 2.69
CA LYS A 36 -9.41 22.44 1.57
C LYS A 36 -8.01 22.83 2.02
N VAL A 37 -7.89 23.55 3.14
CA VAL A 37 -6.60 23.89 3.76
C VAL A 37 -6.07 22.68 4.53
N VAL A 38 -6.94 22.02 5.31
CA VAL A 38 -6.57 20.88 6.16
C VAL A 38 -6.01 19.73 5.33
N GLN A 39 -6.60 19.39 4.17
CA GLN A 39 -6.02 18.35 3.30
C GLN A 39 -4.56 18.63 2.92
N LYS A 40 -4.16 19.90 2.75
CA LYS A 40 -2.79 20.27 2.37
C LYS A 40 -1.84 20.19 3.57
N LEU A 41 -2.34 20.52 4.76
CA LEU A 41 -1.58 20.43 6.01
C LEU A 41 -1.43 18.98 6.48
N VAL A 42 -2.42 18.13 6.23
CA VAL A 42 -2.40 16.71 6.61
C VAL A 42 -1.59 15.84 5.65
N LEU A 43 -1.54 16.21 4.36
CA LEU A 43 -0.81 15.50 3.30
C LEU A 43 0.62 15.06 3.68
N PRO A 44 1.50 15.90 4.25
CA PRO A 44 2.85 15.48 4.60
C PRO A 44 2.89 14.34 5.61
N PHE A 45 1.98 14.28 6.59
CA PHE A 45 1.98 13.20 7.59
C PHE A 45 1.75 11.84 6.94
N GLY A 46 0.69 11.72 6.12
CA GLY A 46 0.43 10.50 5.36
C GLY A 46 1.58 10.17 4.42
N ARG A 47 2.00 11.14 3.59
CA ARG A 47 3.02 10.89 2.56
C ARG A 47 4.38 10.50 3.14
N LEU A 48 4.81 11.13 4.22
CA LEU A 48 6.10 10.91 4.87
C LEU A 48 6.04 9.83 5.96
N ASN A 49 4.88 9.19 6.12
CA ASN A 49 4.65 8.14 7.10
C ASN A 49 5.10 8.59 8.50
N TYR A 50 4.59 9.75 8.92
CA TYR A 50 4.90 10.39 10.20
C TYR A 50 3.61 10.61 10.97
N PHE A 51 3.48 9.96 12.13
CA PHE A 51 2.38 10.19 13.05
C PHE A 51 2.81 11.25 14.09
N PRO A 52 2.08 12.38 14.23
CA PRO A 52 2.41 13.43 15.19
C PRO A 52 2.38 12.98 16.66
N GLN A 53 3.22 13.61 17.48
CA GLN A 53 3.21 13.43 18.93
C GLN A 53 2.13 14.29 19.62
N GLU A 54 1.70 15.37 18.97
CA GLU A 54 0.58 16.22 19.40
C GLU A 54 -0.70 15.39 19.61
N GLN A 55 -1.08 15.19 20.88
CA GLN A 55 -2.19 14.30 21.27
C GLN A 55 -3.54 14.82 20.77
N GLN A 56 -3.69 16.13 20.62
CA GLN A 56 -4.93 16.74 20.12
C GLN A 56 -5.05 16.66 18.59
N PHE A 57 -4.03 16.19 17.87
CA PHE A 57 -4.02 16.14 16.41
C PHE A 57 -5.21 15.35 15.85
N MET A 58 -5.42 14.11 16.31
CA MET A 58 -6.51 13.27 15.80
C MET A 58 -7.89 13.76 16.24
N PRO A 59 -8.13 14.08 17.53
CA PRO A 59 -9.41 14.68 17.96
C PRO A 59 -9.76 15.98 17.21
N CYS A 60 -8.79 16.84 16.93
CA CYS A 60 -8.95 18.04 16.11
C CYS A 60 -9.43 17.69 14.70
N LEU A 61 -8.76 16.74 14.04
CA LEU A 61 -9.15 16.32 12.69
C LEU A 61 -10.55 15.70 12.64
N GLU A 62 -10.95 14.91 13.65
CA GLU A 62 -12.30 14.36 13.72
C GLU A 62 -13.38 15.44 13.84
N ARG A 63 -13.14 16.46 14.68
CA ARG A 63 -14.06 17.61 14.81
C ARG A 63 -14.16 18.42 13.52
N ILE A 64 -13.02 18.70 12.87
CA ILE A 64 -12.99 19.35 11.56
C ILE A 64 -13.76 18.53 10.53
N LEU A 65 -13.51 17.23 10.43
CA LEU A 65 -14.20 16.35 9.49
C LEU A 65 -15.71 16.31 9.79
N ALA A 66 -16.12 16.24 11.05
CA ALA A 66 -17.54 16.28 11.41
C ALA A 66 -18.24 17.57 10.95
N ARG A 67 -17.54 18.71 10.98
CA ARG A 67 -18.05 20.00 10.53
C ARG A 67 -18.02 20.17 9.01
N GLU A 68 -16.92 19.76 8.37
CA GLU A 68 -16.58 20.18 7.00
C GLU A 68 -16.73 19.07 5.94
N ALA A 69 -16.97 17.81 6.32
CA ALA A 69 -16.84 16.68 5.41
C ALA A 69 -17.75 16.76 4.16
N GLY A 70 -18.94 17.33 4.30
CA GLY A 70 -19.90 17.52 3.21
C GLY A 70 -19.61 18.71 2.31
N VAL A 71 -18.84 19.70 2.77
CA VAL A 71 -18.62 20.97 2.04
C VAL A 71 -17.64 20.80 0.89
N ALA A 72 -16.59 19.99 1.07
CA ALA A 72 -15.60 19.71 0.03
C ALA A 72 -15.26 18.22 -0.04
N PRO A 73 -16.08 17.40 -0.74
CA PRO A 73 -15.97 15.94 -0.74
C PRO A 73 -14.58 15.40 -1.14
N LEU A 74 -13.95 15.99 -2.16
CA LEU A 74 -12.60 15.60 -2.57
C LEU A 74 -11.56 15.87 -1.47
N ALA A 75 -11.65 17.01 -0.77
CA ALA A 75 -10.73 17.36 0.30
C ALA A 75 -10.88 16.40 1.48
N THR A 76 -12.12 16.09 1.86
CA THR A 76 -12.47 15.09 2.88
C THR A 76 -11.81 13.74 2.58
N VAL A 77 -11.96 13.23 1.36
CA VAL A 77 -11.39 11.94 0.98
C VAL A 77 -9.86 12.00 0.93
N ASN A 78 -9.25 13.12 0.51
CA ASN A 78 -7.79 13.29 0.57
C ASN A 78 -7.23 13.28 2.00
N ILE A 79 -7.95 13.88 2.97
CA ILE A 79 -7.60 13.78 4.39
C ILE A 79 -7.65 12.32 4.82
N LEU A 80 -8.74 11.62 4.53
CA LEU A 80 -8.89 10.20 4.85
C LEU A 80 -7.83 9.32 4.18
N MET A 81 -7.42 9.63 2.96
CA MET A 81 -6.33 8.91 2.28
C MET A 81 -4.99 9.07 3.01
N SER A 82 -4.71 10.27 3.51
CA SER A 82 -3.50 10.53 4.29
C SER A 82 -3.54 9.81 5.64
N LEU A 83 -4.71 9.78 6.28
CA LEU A 83 -4.94 9.08 7.53
C LEU A 83 -4.92 7.54 7.38
N CYS A 84 -5.40 7.03 6.24
CA CYS A 84 -5.29 5.62 5.84
C CYS A 84 -3.82 5.17 5.74
N GLN A 85 -2.97 6.00 5.15
CA GLN A 85 -1.52 5.73 5.11
C GLN A 85 -0.92 5.61 6.52
N LEU A 86 -1.43 6.39 7.48
CA LEU A 86 -1.03 6.39 8.89
C LEU A 86 -1.69 5.29 9.74
N ARG A 87 -2.59 4.46 9.18
CA ARG A 87 -3.38 3.45 9.91
C ARG A 87 -4.37 4.06 10.92
N CYS A 88 -4.88 5.25 10.66
CA CYS A 88 -5.81 5.95 11.55
C CYS A 88 -7.10 6.24 10.80
N LEU A 89 -8.12 5.40 10.91
CA LEU A 89 -9.34 5.57 10.14
C LEU A 89 -10.51 5.97 11.06
N PRO A 90 -10.93 7.25 11.07
CA PRO A 90 -11.97 7.73 11.96
C PRO A 90 -13.35 7.21 11.56
N PHE A 91 -14.01 6.46 12.45
CA PHE A 91 -15.26 5.74 12.18
C PHE A 91 -16.38 6.64 11.67
N ARG A 92 -16.57 7.83 12.26
CA ARG A 92 -17.64 8.76 11.87
C ARG A 92 -17.45 9.28 10.45
N ALA A 93 -16.21 9.60 10.08
CA ALA A 93 -15.90 10.07 8.74
C ALA A 93 -16.04 8.95 7.71
N LEU A 94 -15.63 7.72 8.04
CA LEU A 94 -15.88 6.53 7.20
C LEU A 94 -17.38 6.32 6.96
N HIS A 95 -18.18 6.36 8.02
CA HIS A 95 -19.63 6.22 7.92
C HIS A 95 -20.25 7.29 7.00
N PHE A 96 -19.75 8.53 7.09
CA PHE A 96 -20.20 9.61 6.23
C PHE A 96 -19.82 9.39 4.75
N VAL A 97 -18.54 9.09 4.45
CA VAL A 97 -18.08 8.97 3.05
C VAL A 97 -18.56 7.70 2.35
N PHE A 98 -18.93 6.66 3.09
CA PHE A 98 -19.59 5.48 2.53
C PHE A 98 -21.12 5.57 2.51
N SER A 99 -21.71 6.66 3.02
CA SER A 99 -23.15 6.83 2.96
C SER A 99 -23.63 6.91 1.49
N PRO A 100 -24.82 6.37 1.18
CA PRO A 100 -25.41 6.50 -0.15
C PRO A 100 -25.54 7.96 -0.60
N GLY A 101 -25.86 8.87 0.34
CA GLY A 101 -25.96 10.30 0.07
C GLY A 101 -24.65 10.90 -0.43
N PHE A 102 -23.52 10.61 0.22
CA PHE A 102 -22.21 11.08 -0.22
C PHE A 102 -21.80 10.49 -1.57
N ILE A 103 -21.98 9.19 -1.75
CA ILE A 103 -21.65 8.47 -2.99
C ILE A 103 -22.45 9.01 -4.19
N ASN A 104 -23.76 9.22 -4.00
CA ASN A 104 -24.63 9.75 -5.04
C ASN A 104 -24.27 11.20 -5.37
N HIS A 105 -24.00 12.02 -4.34
CA HIS A 105 -23.57 13.40 -4.53
C HIS A 105 -22.29 13.49 -5.38
N ILE A 106 -21.31 12.62 -5.14
CA ILE A 106 -20.05 12.62 -5.90
C ILE A 106 -20.21 12.12 -7.33
N SER A 107 -21.14 11.20 -7.58
CA SER A 107 -21.29 10.56 -8.90
C SER A 107 -21.58 11.55 -10.04
N GLY A 108 -22.16 12.72 -9.74
CA GLY A 108 -22.39 13.80 -10.70
C GLY A 108 -21.26 14.84 -10.82
N THR A 109 -20.14 14.66 -10.12
CA THR A 109 -19.05 15.66 -10.06
C THR A 109 -17.88 15.31 -10.99
N PRO A 110 -17.07 16.28 -11.44
CA PRO A 110 -15.85 16.00 -12.22
C PRO A 110 -14.81 15.18 -11.42
N HIS A 111 -14.92 15.16 -10.10
CA HIS A 111 -14.03 14.40 -9.21
C HIS A 111 -14.49 12.95 -9.01
N ALA A 112 -15.62 12.52 -9.57
CA ALA A 112 -16.16 11.18 -9.40
C ALA A 112 -15.12 10.06 -9.68
N PRO A 113 -14.31 10.11 -10.74
CA PRO A 113 -13.38 9.02 -11.04
C PRO A 113 -12.29 8.86 -9.98
N ILE A 114 -11.70 9.96 -9.52
CA ILE A 114 -10.62 9.92 -8.52
C ILE A 114 -11.17 9.56 -7.14
N VAL A 115 -12.32 10.13 -6.75
CA VAL A 115 -12.92 9.81 -5.45
C VAL A 115 -13.37 8.35 -5.41
N ARG A 116 -13.92 7.79 -6.49
CA ARG A 116 -14.29 6.37 -6.53
C ARG A 116 -13.09 5.44 -6.32
N ARG A 117 -11.92 5.79 -6.87
CA ARG A 117 -10.67 5.05 -6.60
C ARG A 117 -10.25 5.14 -5.13
N TYR A 118 -10.30 6.33 -4.55
CA TYR A 118 -9.99 6.52 -3.14
C TYR A 118 -10.97 5.81 -2.21
N LEU A 119 -12.28 5.85 -2.50
CA LEU A 119 -13.28 5.10 -1.76
C LEU A 119 -13.05 3.59 -1.88
N SER A 120 -12.62 3.09 -3.04
CA SER A 120 -12.27 1.67 -3.21
C SER A 120 -11.06 1.27 -2.36
N LEU A 121 -10.06 2.15 -2.24
CA LEU A 121 -8.90 1.94 -1.38
C LEU A 121 -9.25 2.06 0.11
N LEU A 122 -10.09 3.02 0.49
CA LEU A 122 -10.59 3.13 1.86
C LEU A 122 -11.43 1.91 2.23
N ASP A 123 -12.27 1.39 1.33
CA ASP A 123 -13.10 0.22 1.58
C ASP A 123 -12.23 -1.03 1.79
N THR A 124 -11.17 -1.15 0.99
CA THR A 124 -10.11 -2.15 1.19
C THR A 124 -9.45 -1.99 2.55
N ALA A 125 -9.05 -0.79 2.93
CA ALA A 125 -8.39 -0.55 4.21
C ALA A 125 -9.33 -0.87 5.39
N VAL A 126 -10.62 -0.57 5.26
CA VAL A 126 -11.63 -0.96 6.26
C VAL A 126 -11.72 -2.48 6.38
N GLU A 127 -11.77 -3.21 5.26
CA GLU A 127 -11.79 -4.67 5.26
C GLU A 127 -10.56 -5.27 5.94
N LEU A 128 -9.37 -4.75 5.62
CA LEU A 128 -8.10 -5.34 6.04
C LEU A 128 -7.66 -4.90 7.44
N GLU A 129 -7.92 -3.64 7.82
CA GLU A 129 -7.36 -3.02 9.01
C GLU A 129 -8.39 -2.79 10.12
N LEU A 130 -9.71 -2.76 9.82
CA LEU A 130 -10.78 -2.46 10.78
C LEU A 130 -11.82 -3.59 10.90
N PRO A 131 -11.48 -4.74 11.52
CA PRO A 131 -12.41 -5.88 11.67
C PRO A 131 -13.69 -5.55 12.47
N GLY A 132 -13.65 -4.51 13.32
CA GLY A 132 -14.78 -4.04 14.11
C GLY A 132 -15.72 -3.07 13.40
N TYR A 133 -15.43 -2.65 12.17
CA TYR A 133 -16.29 -1.70 11.47
C TYR A 133 -17.61 -2.36 11.04
N ARG A 134 -18.73 -1.70 11.36
CA ARG A 134 -20.11 -2.14 11.06
C ARG A 134 -20.91 -1.09 10.29
N GLY A 135 -20.26 0.00 9.89
CA GLY A 135 -20.89 1.07 9.13
C GLY A 135 -21.07 0.71 7.65
N PRO A 136 -21.58 1.66 6.84
CA PRO A 136 -21.75 1.47 5.41
C PRO A 136 -20.41 1.23 4.71
N ARG A 137 -20.46 0.47 3.61
CA ARG A 137 -19.34 0.04 2.77
C ARG A 137 -19.58 0.43 1.32
N LEU A 138 -18.53 0.50 0.51
CA LEU A 138 -18.67 0.81 -0.91
C LEU A 138 -19.33 -0.36 -1.65
N PRO A 139 -20.48 -0.15 -2.33
CA PRO A 139 -21.13 -1.20 -3.10
C PRO A 139 -20.21 -1.80 -4.17
N ARG A 140 -20.22 -3.13 -4.34
CA ARG A 140 -19.35 -3.84 -5.31
C ARG A 140 -19.41 -3.28 -6.73
N LYS A 141 -20.59 -2.86 -7.19
CA LYS A 141 -20.80 -2.26 -8.53
C LYS A 141 -20.04 -0.94 -8.73
N GLN A 142 -19.65 -0.28 -7.64
CA GLN A 142 -18.92 0.99 -7.65
C GLN A 142 -17.44 0.82 -7.30
N GLN A 143 -17.01 -0.38 -6.93
CA GLN A 143 -15.59 -0.66 -6.71
C GLN A 143 -14.86 -0.60 -8.05
N VAL A 144 -13.69 0.03 -8.03
CA VAL A 144 -12.80 0.13 -9.19
C VAL A 144 -11.39 -0.26 -8.79
N PRO A 145 -10.57 -0.76 -9.74
CA PRO A 145 -9.15 -0.95 -9.49
C PRO A 145 -8.50 0.34 -9.00
N ILE A 146 -7.79 0.24 -7.89
CA ILE A 146 -7.24 1.40 -7.18
C ILE A 146 -6.09 2.04 -7.98
N PHE A 147 -5.19 1.19 -8.50
CA PHE A 147 -4.04 1.59 -9.30
C PHE A 147 -4.07 0.88 -10.66
N PRO A 148 -4.83 1.39 -11.65
CA PRO A 148 -4.90 0.76 -12.97
C PRO A 148 -3.57 0.85 -13.74
N GLN A 149 -2.66 1.71 -13.29
CA GLN A 149 -1.33 1.90 -13.85
C GLN A 149 -0.33 2.15 -12.72
N PRO A 150 0.97 1.89 -12.94
CA PRO A 150 2.03 2.28 -12.02
C PRO A 150 1.92 3.78 -11.68
N LEU A 151 2.30 4.13 -10.45
CA LEU A 151 2.33 5.54 -10.04
C LEU A 151 3.22 6.32 -11.01
N THR A 152 2.82 7.55 -11.37
CA THR A 152 3.56 8.39 -12.32
C THR A 152 5.04 8.55 -11.96
N THR A 153 5.34 8.56 -10.66
CA THR A 153 6.72 8.61 -10.14
C THR A 153 7.52 7.35 -10.43
N ASP A 154 6.91 6.16 -10.40
CA ASP A 154 7.58 4.91 -10.80
C ASP A 154 7.82 4.89 -12.30
N ARG A 155 6.82 5.28 -13.10
CA ARG A 155 6.99 5.32 -14.56
C ARG A 155 8.14 6.25 -14.98
N ALA A 156 8.24 7.42 -14.35
CA ALA A 156 9.32 8.38 -14.64
C ALA A 156 10.71 7.91 -14.16
N ARG A 157 10.77 7.02 -13.16
CA ARG A 157 12.02 6.55 -12.54
C ARG A 157 12.38 5.11 -12.89
N SER A 158 11.57 4.44 -13.71
CA SER A 158 11.75 3.03 -14.10
C SER A 158 13.14 2.75 -14.68
N LYS A 159 13.74 3.71 -15.39
CA LYS A 159 15.10 3.58 -15.94
C LYS A 159 16.22 3.47 -14.90
N TYR A 160 15.96 3.87 -13.66
CA TYR A 160 16.89 3.75 -12.53
C TYR A 160 16.51 2.60 -11.60
N SER A 161 15.55 1.77 -12.00
CA SER A 161 15.12 0.64 -11.20
C SER A 161 16.09 -0.51 -11.37
N HIS A 162 16.32 -1.20 -10.27
CA HIS A 162 17.08 -2.44 -10.26
C HIS A 162 16.28 -3.64 -10.78
N LYS A 163 15.07 -3.40 -11.27
CA LYS A 163 14.15 -4.45 -11.69
C LYS A 163 14.68 -5.32 -12.81
N ASP A 164 15.31 -4.74 -13.82
CA ASP A 164 15.81 -5.51 -14.97
C ASP A 164 16.93 -6.46 -14.54
N ILE A 165 17.85 -6.00 -13.69
CA ILE A 165 18.93 -6.85 -13.19
C ILE A 165 18.42 -7.92 -12.20
N VAL A 166 17.37 -7.62 -11.41
CA VAL A 166 16.72 -8.62 -10.57
C VAL A 166 15.95 -9.64 -11.40
N ALA A 167 15.23 -9.21 -12.42
CA ALA A 167 14.54 -10.12 -13.33
C ALA A 167 15.53 -11.08 -13.98
N GLU A 168 16.65 -10.57 -14.47
CA GLU A 168 17.72 -11.40 -15.04
C GLU A 168 18.34 -12.35 -14.00
N GLY A 169 18.59 -11.87 -12.77
CA GLY A 169 19.08 -12.70 -11.68
C GLY A 169 18.11 -13.83 -11.28
N LEU A 170 16.81 -13.54 -11.21
CA LEU A 170 15.76 -14.52 -10.94
C LEU A 170 15.61 -15.51 -12.10
N ARG A 171 15.67 -15.04 -13.34
CA ARG A 171 15.64 -15.88 -14.55
C ARG A 171 16.77 -16.91 -14.53
N GLN A 172 18.00 -16.48 -14.22
CA GLN A 172 19.15 -17.40 -14.11
C GLN A 172 19.14 -18.30 -12.87
N LEU A 173 18.40 -17.93 -11.81
CA LEU A 173 18.31 -18.73 -10.58
C LEU A 173 17.20 -19.77 -10.62
N LEU A 174 16.03 -19.35 -11.06
CA LEU A 174 14.78 -20.10 -10.91
C LEU A 174 14.28 -20.62 -12.25
N GLY A 175 14.55 -19.89 -13.35
CA GLY A 175 13.84 -20.03 -14.62
C GLY A 175 12.75 -18.96 -14.77
N GLU A 176 12.49 -18.54 -16.02
CA GLU A 176 11.51 -17.50 -16.35
C GLU A 176 10.08 -17.91 -16.01
N GLU A 177 9.81 -19.22 -16.02
CA GLU A 177 8.49 -19.80 -15.75
C GLU A 177 8.16 -19.94 -14.27
N LYS A 178 9.03 -19.47 -13.35
CA LYS A 178 8.87 -19.63 -11.90
C LYS A 178 8.33 -18.41 -11.16
N TYR A 179 8.22 -17.26 -11.83
CA TYR A 179 7.73 -16.04 -11.20
C TYR A 179 6.84 -15.23 -12.14
N HIS A 180 5.91 -14.47 -11.56
CA HIS A 180 5.20 -13.41 -12.27
C HIS A 180 5.88 -12.08 -12.01
N GLN A 181 6.11 -11.30 -13.06
CA GLN A 181 6.56 -9.92 -12.96
C GLN A 181 5.37 -8.96 -13.17
N ASP A 182 5.32 -7.87 -12.42
CA ASP A 182 4.29 -6.81 -12.58
C ASP A 182 2.84 -7.27 -12.43
N LEU A 183 2.59 -8.33 -11.66
CA LEU A 183 1.24 -8.84 -11.51
C LEU A 183 0.42 -7.88 -10.63
N THR A 184 -0.70 -7.39 -11.18
CA THR A 184 -1.67 -6.63 -10.41
C THR A 184 -2.62 -7.58 -9.69
N VAL A 185 -2.48 -7.65 -8.37
CA VAL A 185 -3.31 -8.48 -7.50
C VAL A 185 -4.49 -7.68 -6.94
N PRO A 186 -5.65 -8.31 -6.67
CA PRO A 186 -6.76 -7.64 -6.01
C PRO A 186 -6.33 -6.95 -4.71
N PRO A 187 -6.88 -5.76 -4.41
CA PRO A 187 -7.85 -4.96 -5.17
C PRO A 187 -7.24 -4.03 -6.25
N GLY A 188 -5.97 -4.20 -6.59
CA GLY A 188 -5.28 -3.38 -7.60
C GLY A 188 -3.85 -3.02 -7.22
N TYR A 189 -3.18 -3.80 -6.37
CA TYR A 189 -1.77 -3.61 -6.05
C TYR A 189 -0.92 -4.30 -7.10
N CYS A 190 0.00 -3.56 -7.73
CA CYS A 190 1.05 -4.19 -8.51
C CYS A 190 2.03 -4.91 -7.58
N THR A 191 2.56 -6.06 -7.98
CA THR A 191 3.64 -6.79 -7.31
C THR A 191 4.87 -6.75 -8.21
N ASP A 192 6.07 -6.64 -7.64
CA ASP A 192 7.27 -6.50 -8.48
C ASP A 192 7.67 -7.86 -9.05
N PHE A 193 7.85 -8.85 -8.18
CA PHE A 193 7.90 -10.27 -8.55
C PHE A 193 7.10 -11.12 -7.57
N LEU A 194 6.31 -12.08 -8.07
CA LEU A 194 5.50 -13.00 -7.27
C LEU A 194 5.86 -14.44 -7.60
N LEU A 195 6.13 -15.24 -6.56
CA LEU A 195 6.42 -16.66 -6.64
C LEU A 195 5.31 -17.45 -5.94
N CYS A 196 4.96 -18.60 -6.51
CA CYS A 196 4.13 -19.60 -5.86
C CYS A 196 5.03 -20.70 -5.31
N VAL A 197 4.88 -21.03 -4.02
CA VAL A 197 5.78 -21.93 -3.30
C VAL A 197 4.95 -23.04 -2.64
N SER A 198 5.34 -24.30 -2.78
CA SER A 198 4.69 -25.39 -2.06
C SER A 198 4.96 -25.30 -0.56
N SER A 199 4.22 -26.07 0.24
CA SER A 199 4.49 -26.20 1.68
C SER A 199 5.87 -26.77 2.01
N SER A 200 6.47 -27.55 1.10
CA SER A 200 7.84 -28.05 1.20
C SER A 200 8.91 -27.01 0.83
N GLY A 201 8.51 -25.78 0.50
CA GLY A 201 9.40 -24.70 0.07
C GLY A 201 9.75 -24.74 -1.42
N ALA A 202 9.21 -25.66 -2.21
CA ALA A 202 9.56 -25.78 -3.62
C ALA A 202 8.91 -24.66 -4.46
N VAL A 203 9.71 -23.96 -5.28
CA VAL A 203 9.19 -22.93 -6.21
C VAL A 203 8.47 -23.58 -7.39
N LEU A 204 7.18 -23.28 -7.50
CA LEU A 204 6.25 -23.89 -8.44
C LEU A 204 6.21 -23.10 -9.77
N PRO A 205 6.03 -23.77 -10.92
CA PRO A 205 5.85 -23.09 -12.20
C PRO A 205 4.56 -22.28 -12.25
N VAL A 206 4.66 -21.07 -12.80
CA VAL A 206 3.57 -20.10 -13.03
C VAL A 206 2.35 -20.74 -13.68
N ARG A 207 2.54 -21.52 -14.75
CA ARG A 207 1.42 -22.10 -15.53
C ARG A 207 0.54 -23.06 -14.74
N THR A 208 1.03 -23.55 -13.61
CA THR A 208 0.35 -24.59 -12.81
C THR A 208 -0.35 -24.04 -11.57
N GLN A 209 -0.19 -22.75 -11.27
CA GLN A 209 -0.64 -22.14 -10.03
C GLN A 209 -1.54 -20.95 -10.28
N ASP A 210 -2.56 -20.78 -9.44
CA ASP A 210 -3.28 -19.51 -9.34
C ASP A 210 -2.44 -18.55 -8.46
N PRO A 211 -1.87 -17.48 -9.04
CA PRO A 211 -1.07 -16.52 -8.29
C PRO A 211 -1.91 -15.65 -7.36
N PHE A 212 -3.23 -15.62 -7.56
CA PHE A 212 -4.13 -14.78 -6.78
C PHE A 212 -4.53 -15.46 -5.47
N LEU A 213 -4.52 -14.69 -4.40
CA LEU A 213 -5.19 -15.04 -3.15
C LEU A 213 -6.68 -14.64 -3.23
N PRO A 214 -7.57 -15.38 -2.55
CA PRO A 214 -8.98 -15.01 -2.46
C PRO A 214 -9.16 -13.58 -1.92
N TYR A 215 -9.98 -12.78 -2.59
CA TYR A 215 -10.30 -11.41 -2.18
C TYR A 215 -11.82 -11.14 -2.22
N PRO A 216 -12.42 -10.51 -1.20
CA PRO A 216 -11.83 -10.10 0.09
C PRO A 216 -11.29 -11.30 0.88
N PRO A 217 -10.28 -11.11 1.74
CA PRO A 217 -9.73 -12.22 2.52
C PRO A 217 -10.86 -12.76 3.39
N ARG A 218 -11.28 -14.01 3.15
CA ARG A 218 -12.28 -14.65 3.99
C ARG A 218 -11.71 -14.65 5.40
N SER A 219 -12.33 -13.92 6.33
CA SER A 219 -12.16 -14.23 7.74
C SER A 219 -12.60 -15.67 7.91
N CYS A 220 -11.67 -16.61 7.98
CA CYS A 220 -11.98 -17.97 8.40
C CYS A 220 -12.62 -17.83 9.79
N PRO A 221 -13.91 -18.12 9.96
CA PRO A 221 -14.43 -18.29 11.29
C PRO A 221 -13.62 -19.45 11.86
N ARG A 222 -12.95 -19.22 12.98
CA ARG A 222 -12.32 -20.24 13.79
C ARG A 222 -13.42 -21.27 14.13
N GLY A 223 -13.63 -22.28 13.28
CA GLY A 223 -14.67 -23.30 13.49
C GLY A 223 -15.44 -23.85 12.28
N GLN A 224 -15.29 -23.35 11.04
CA GLN A 224 -15.94 -24.00 9.89
C GLN A 224 -14.99 -24.15 8.71
N ALA A 225 -14.29 -25.28 8.70
CA ALA A 225 -13.67 -25.81 7.50
C ALA A 225 -14.78 -26.06 6.47
N ALA A 226 -14.89 -25.16 5.49
CA ALA A 226 -15.63 -25.46 4.28
C ALA A 226 -14.90 -26.61 3.59
N SER A 227 -15.47 -27.80 3.73
CA SER A 227 -15.09 -29.02 3.06
C SER A 227 -15.16 -28.84 1.55
N GLN A 228 -14.01 -28.55 0.94
CA GLN A 228 -13.67 -28.97 -0.40
C GLN A 228 -12.39 -29.81 -0.30
N PRO A 229 -12.40 -31.09 -0.74
CA PRO A 229 -11.20 -31.90 -0.76
C PRO A 229 -10.35 -31.44 -1.94
N THR A 230 -9.54 -30.40 -1.74
CA THR A 230 -8.32 -30.26 -2.53
C THR A 230 -7.19 -30.81 -1.69
N THR A 231 -6.75 -32.02 -2.02
CA THR A 231 -5.59 -32.75 -1.49
C THR A 231 -4.26 -32.03 -1.75
N ARG A 232 -4.26 -30.71 -1.98
CA ARG A 232 -3.06 -29.90 -2.19
C ARG A 232 -2.91 -28.96 -1.00
N ASP A 233 -1.80 -29.16 -0.30
CA ASP A 233 -1.28 -28.21 0.67
C ASP A 233 -1.23 -26.81 0.02
N PRO A 234 -1.88 -25.77 0.60
CA PRO A 234 -2.04 -24.50 -0.07
C PRO A 234 -0.69 -23.85 -0.36
N ALA A 235 -0.41 -23.58 -1.63
CA ALA A 235 0.81 -22.90 -2.03
C ALA A 235 0.89 -21.51 -1.38
N GLN A 236 2.05 -21.19 -0.81
CA GLN A 236 2.39 -19.86 -0.32
C GLN A 236 2.68 -18.93 -1.49
N ARG A 237 2.34 -17.63 -1.34
CA ARG A 237 2.56 -16.60 -2.37
C ARG A 237 3.60 -15.63 -1.82
N VAL A 238 4.81 -15.69 -2.35
CA VAL A 238 5.93 -14.84 -1.92
C VAL A 238 6.08 -13.68 -2.89
N VAL A 239 6.02 -12.45 -2.40
CA VAL A 239 6.21 -11.23 -3.20
C VAL A 239 7.57 -10.65 -2.88
N LEU A 240 8.48 -10.65 -3.86
CA LEU A 240 9.72 -9.89 -3.78
C LEU A 240 9.40 -8.44 -4.09
N MET A 241 9.69 -7.57 -3.12
CA MET A 241 9.36 -6.14 -3.20
C MET A 241 10.64 -5.33 -3.39
N LEU A 242 10.77 -4.70 -4.54
CA LEU A 242 11.85 -3.74 -4.78
C LEU A 242 11.56 -2.46 -4.00
N ARG A 243 12.42 -2.18 -3.03
CA ARG A 243 12.37 -0.95 -2.23
C ARG A 243 13.43 0.00 -2.77
N GLU A 244 13.05 0.72 -3.81
CA GLU A 244 13.93 1.65 -4.53
C GLU A 244 14.16 2.94 -3.74
N ARG A 245 15.28 3.64 -3.96
CA ARG A 245 15.61 4.87 -3.22
C ARG A 245 14.51 5.94 -3.20
N TRP A 246 13.69 6.01 -4.25
CA TRP A 246 12.59 6.99 -4.34
C TRP A 246 11.29 6.55 -3.67
N HIS A 247 11.24 5.33 -3.16
CA HIS A 247 10.15 4.82 -2.30
C HIS A 247 10.29 5.28 -0.86
N PHE A 248 11.44 5.87 -0.49
CA PHE A 248 11.73 6.37 0.84
C PHE A 248 11.65 7.90 0.93
N CYS A 249 11.59 8.39 2.16
CA CYS A 249 11.94 9.75 2.54
C CYS A 249 13.37 10.07 2.06
N ARG A 250 13.70 11.36 1.94
CA ARG A 250 14.96 11.81 1.34
C ARG A 250 16.21 11.25 2.05
N ASP A 251 16.10 10.97 3.35
CA ASP A 251 17.13 10.35 4.18
C ASP A 251 17.33 8.84 3.93
N GLY A 252 16.46 8.21 3.13
CA GLY A 252 16.51 6.77 2.79
C GLY A 252 15.93 5.85 3.86
N ARG A 253 15.52 6.36 5.04
CA ARG A 253 15.23 5.50 6.20
C ARG A 253 13.79 5.03 6.28
N VAL A 254 12.85 5.90 5.91
CA VAL A 254 11.41 5.66 6.11
C VAL A 254 10.70 5.54 4.77
N LEU A 255 10.03 4.42 4.54
CA LEU A 255 9.16 4.26 3.37
C LEU A 255 8.06 5.31 3.36
N LEU A 256 7.78 5.87 2.19
CA LEU A 256 6.65 6.77 1.99
C LEU A 256 5.34 6.04 2.31
N GLY A 257 4.35 6.79 2.81
CA GLY A 257 3.10 6.20 3.30
C GLY A 257 2.35 5.36 2.28
N SER A 258 2.39 5.73 0.99
CA SER A 258 1.76 4.92 -0.07
C SER A 258 2.44 3.56 -0.27
N ARG A 259 3.76 3.46 -0.02
CA ARG A 259 4.51 2.20 -0.10
C ARG A 259 4.27 1.37 1.15
N ALA A 260 4.38 1.99 2.33
CA ALA A 260 4.08 1.34 3.59
C ALA A 260 2.63 0.82 3.66
N LEU A 261 1.67 1.52 3.05
CA LEU A 261 0.29 1.07 2.88
C LEU A 261 0.20 -0.16 1.97
N ARG A 262 0.83 -0.12 0.78
CA ARG A 262 0.85 -1.26 -0.17
C ARG A 262 1.44 -2.50 0.48
N GLU A 263 2.62 -2.41 1.07
CA GLU A 263 3.28 -3.57 1.70
C GLU A 263 2.41 -4.15 2.81
N ARG A 264 1.88 -3.30 3.69
CA ARG A 264 0.99 -3.74 4.76
C ARG A 264 -0.25 -4.45 4.25
N HIS A 265 -0.93 -3.90 3.25
CA HIS A 265 -2.13 -4.51 2.69
C HIS A 265 -1.82 -5.86 2.02
N LEU A 266 -0.71 -5.96 1.28
CA LEU A 266 -0.28 -7.25 0.72
C LEU A 266 -0.03 -8.29 1.82
N GLY A 267 0.60 -7.90 2.93
CA GLY A 267 0.77 -8.77 4.10
C GLY A 267 -0.56 -9.22 4.71
N LEU A 268 -1.51 -8.29 4.91
CA LEU A 268 -2.84 -8.59 5.45
C LEU A 268 -3.69 -9.48 4.52
N LEU A 269 -3.42 -9.42 3.21
CA LEU A 269 -4.04 -10.30 2.22
C LEU A 269 -3.47 -11.74 2.25
N GLY A 270 -2.38 -11.98 2.98
CA GLY A 270 -1.73 -13.28 3.12
C GLY A 270 -0.52 -13.49 2.21
N TYR A 271 -0.05 -12.46 1.49
CA TYR A 271 1.21 -12.55 0.75
C TYR A 271 2.39 -12.50 1.73
N GLN A 272 3.34 -13.40 1.56
CA GLN A 272 4.61 -13.36 2.27
C GLN A 272 5.54 -12.37 1.56
N LEU A 273 6.03 -11.37 2.27
CA LEU A 273 6.78 -10.28 1.65
C LEU A 273 8.28 -10.46 1.84
N LEU A 274 9.04 -10.40 0.75
CA LEU A 274 10.49 -10.42 0.74
C LEU A 274 11.03 -9.07 0.23
N PRO A 275 11.37 -8.12 1.12
CA PRO A 275 11.89 -6.83 0.70
C PRO A 275 13.32 -6.96 0.16
N LEU A 276 13.58 -6.26 -0.95
CA LEU A 276 14.89 -6.05 -1.57
C LEU A 276 15.20 -4.55 -1.48
N PRO A 277 15.88 -4.08 -0.41
CA PRO A 277 16.19 -2.68 -0.20
C PRO A 277 17.31 -2.19 -1.11
N PHE A 278 17.16 -0.97 -1.66
CA PHE A 278 18.10 -0.42 -2.62
C PHE A 278 19.53 -0.36 -2.10
N GLU A 279 19.76 -0.18 -0.80
CA GLU A 279 21.11 -0.16 -0.21
C GLU A 279 21.81 -1.51 -0.40
N GLU A 280 21.09 -2.61 -0.19
CA GLU A 280 21.62 -3.95 -0.41
C GLU A 280 21.82 -4.20 -1.91
N MET A 281 20.94 -3.69 -2.76
CA MET A 281 21.03 -3.85 -4.22
C MET A 281 22.18 -3.08 -4.84
N GLU A 282 22.37 -1.81 -4.44
CA GLU A 282 23.46 -0.94 -4.88
C GLU A 282 24.82 -1.48 -4.44
N SER A 283 24.87 -2.28 -3.36
CA SER A 283 26.11 -2.95 -2.90
C SER A 283 26.51 -4.15 -3.78
N GLN A 284 25.60 -4.68 -4.60
CA GLN A 284 25.87 -5.84 -5.45
C GLN A 284 26.70 -5.44 -6.67
N ARG A 285 27.87 -6.07 -6.84
CA ARG A 285 28.80 -5.76 -7.94
C ARG A 285 28.50 -6.56 -9.20
N GLY A 286 27.33 -6.29 -9.80
CA GLY A 286 26.89 -6.94 -11.03
C GLY A 286 26.13 -8.24 -10.77
N LEU A 287 25.82 -8.94 -11.88
CA LEU A 287 24.88 -10.04 -11.88
C LEU A 287 25.28 -11.25 -11.00
N PRO A 288 26.54 -11.73 -10.99
CA PRO A 288 26.92 -12.89 -10.17
C PRO A 288 26.71 -12.66 -8.66
N GLN A 289 27.07 -11.48 -8.16
CA GLN A 289 26.90 -11.12 -6.75
C GLN A 289 25.43 -10.93 -6.41
N LEU A 290 24.67 -10.24 -7.27
CA LEU A 290 23.22 -10.13 -7.11
C LEU A 290 22.56 -11.51 -7.07
N LYS A 291 23.01 -12.45 -7.91
CA LYS A 291 22.52 -13.82 -7.94
C LYS A 291 22.76 -14.52 -6.61
N SER A 292 23.96 -14.40 -6.05
CA SER A 292 24.30 -14.94 -4.73
C SER A 292 23.42 -14.34 -3.63
N TYR A 293 23.21 -13.01 -3.67
CA TYR A 293 22.35 -12.28 -2.75
C TYR A 293 20.89 -12.75 -2.82
N LEU A 294 20.30 -12.84 -4.03
CA LEU A 294 18.93 -13.32 -4.22
C LEU A 294 18.78 -14.77 -3.73
N ARG A 295 19.76 -15.64 -4.01
CA ARG A 295 19.80 -17.01 -3.49
C ARG A 295 19.76 -17.03 -1.97
N GLN A 296 20.61 -16.25 -1.32
CA GLN A 296 20.65 -16.18 0.14
C GLN A 296 19.31 -15.71 0.73
N LYS A 297 18.69 -14.69 0.14
CA LYS A 297 17.37 -14.18 0.55
C LYS A 297 16.26 -15.23 0.40
N LEU A 298 16.23 -15.94 -0.72
CA LEU A 298 15.23 -16.98 -0.97
C LEU A 298 15.45 -18.20 -0.07
N GLN A 299 16.70 -18.63 0.15
CA GLN A 299 17.04 -19.72 1.07
C GLN A 299 16.72 -19.39 2.53
N ALA A 300 16.90 -18.14 2.96
CA ALA A 300 16.52 -17.69 4.30
C ALA A 300 15.00 -17.79 4.54
N LEU A 301 14.19 -17.77 3.48
CA LEU A 301 12.75 -18.05 3.54
C LEU A 301 12.41 -19.55 3.45
N GLY A 302 13.42 -20.43 3.38
CA GLY A 302 13.25 -21.87 3.25
C GLY A 302 12.91 -22.34 1.83
N LEU A 303 13.04 -21.47 0.83
CA LEU A 303 12.71 -21.82 -0.56
C LEU A 303 13.77 -22.76 -1.13
N ARG A 304 13.29 -23.71 -1.93
CA ARG A 304 14.07 -24.70 -2.66
C ARG A 304 13.66 -24.64 -4.13
N TRP A 305 14.64 -24.72 -5.00
CA TRP A 305 14.44 -24.80 -6.43
C TRP A 305 15.42 -25.83 -6.98
N GLY A 306 15.14 -26.37 -8.18
CA GLY A 306 15.87 -27.50 -8.74
C GLY A 306 17.38 -27.28 -8.86
N PRO A 307 18.15 -28.34 -9.14
CA PRO A 307 19.61 -28.23 -9.28
C PRO A 307 19.98 -27.20 -10.35
N GLU A 308 21.10 -26.49 -10.13
CA GLU A 308 21.65 -25.54 -11.11
C GLU A 308 21.85 -26.24 -12.45
N GLY A 309 20.96 -25.96 -13.41
CA GLY A 309 21.01 -26.57 -14.73
C GLY A 309 21.78 -25.70 -15.71
N GLY A 310 22.97 -26.18 -16.09
CA GLY A 310 23.62 -25.96 -17.39
C GLY A 310 24.45 -24.70 -17.56
#